data_AF-A0A0C9SRX3-F1
#
_entry.id   AF-A0A0C9SRX3-F1
#
_cell.length_a   1.000
_cell.length_b   1.000
_cell.length_c   1.000
_cell.angle_alpha   90.00
_cell.angle_beta   90.00
_cell.angle_gamma   90.00
#
_symmetry.space_group_name_H-M   'P 1'
#
loop_
_entity.id
_entity.type
_entity.pdbx_description
1 polymer ?
#
loop_
_entity_poly.entity_id
_entity_poly.type
_entity_poly.pdbx_seq_one_letter_code
_entity_poly.pdbx_strand_id
1 'polypeptide(L)'
;MARGSDIFGENADARVKEVKSWLKSKDVRDFEPVSLFSDQLTKETVREIEGYADSINKGKFPETTPKANIPRHAVLKPVHFIYRLQNQHFALGDRVTMVQDSRGVPLSIKGVVIGINSKTIDVIWDVPIMSGGTLGDRCSQHRGSSVQFNSCLNLSNPQFIASTHPKSTPPPRPNAPFRPRAGPHPAIRPPPGQPAAAGFRPMYLP
;
A
#
# COMPACT_ATOMS: atom_id res chain seq x y z
N MET A 1 -25.20 -5.70 26.99
CA MET A 1 -24.10 -4.72 27.19
C MET A 1 -24.05 -4.36 28.67
N ALA A 2 -22.85 -4.23 29.25
CA ALA A 2 -22.67 -3.85 30.66
C ALA A 2 -23.09 -2.39 30.89
N ARG A 3 -23.80 -2.12 32.00
CA ARG A 3 -24.17 -0.77 32.44
C ARG A 3 -22.99 -0.12 33.16
N GLY A 4 -22.92 1.21 33.18
CA GLY A 4 -21.86 1.93 33.91
C GLY A 4 -21.82 1.60 35.40
N SER A 5 -22.99 1.30 35.99
CA SER A 5 -23.16 0.80 37.35
C SER A 5 -22.43 -0.54 37.60
N ASP A 6 -22.32 -1.38 36.58
CA ASP A 6 -21.74 -2.73 36.68
C ASP A 6 -20.21 -2.69 36.76
N ILE A 7 -19.60 -1.57 36.35
CA ILE A 7 -18.14 -1.37 36.31
C ILE A 7 -17.69 -0.41 37.41
N PHE A 8 -18.44 0.68 37.65
CA PHE A 8 -18.00 1.78 38.51
C PHE A 8 -18.74 1.88 39.85
N GLY A 9 -19.83 1.13 40.06
CA GLY A 9 -20.62 1.20 41.31
C GLY A 9 -21.35 2.53 41.48
N GLU A 10 -21.25 3.16 42.65
CA GLU A 10 -21.79 4.50 42.90
C GLU A 10 -21.03 5.60 42.14
N ASN A 11 -21.71 6.70 41.78
CA ASN A 11 -21.15 7.78 40.96
C ASN A 11 -20.61 7.34 39.58
N ALA A 12 -21.19 6.27 39.01
CA ALA A 12 -20.82 5.75 37.70
C ALA A 12 -20.81 6.81 36.58
N ASP A 13 -21.79 7.71 36.55
CA ASP A 13 -21.89 8.74 35.51
C ASP A 13 -20.77 9.77 35.59
N ALA A 14 -20.38 10.17 36.81
CA ALA A 14 -19.27 11.09 37.03
C ALA A 14 -17.93 10.48 36.58
N ARG A 15 -17.71 9.20 36.92
CA ARG A 15 -16.51 8.43 36.54
C ARG A 15 -16.44 8.21 35.03
N VAL A 16 -17.56 7.89 34.38
CA VAL A 16 -17.63 7.77 32.91
C VAL A 16 -17.32 9.12 32.24
N LYS A 17 -17.78 10.23 32.81
CA LYS A 17 -17.49 11.58 32.29
C LYS A 17 -16.00 11.93 32.44
N GLU A 18 -15.40 11.60 33.57
CA GLU A 18 -13.96 11.76 33.81
C GLU A 18 -13.13 10.97 32.77
N VAL A 19 -13.44 9.68 32.59
CA VAL A 19 -12.77 8.81 31.60
C VAL A 19 -12.93 9.36 30.18
N LYS A 20 -14.13 9.83 29.80
CA LYS A 20 -14.37 10.45 28.49
C LYS A 20 -13.54 11.72 28.29
N SER A 21 -13.36 12.53 29.33
CA SER A 21 -12.52 13.74 29.29
C SER A 21 -11.05 13.39 29.21
N TRP A 22 -10.60 12.38 29.97
CA TRP A 22 -9.22 11.89 29.88
C TRP A 22 -8.90 11.34 28.49
N LEU A 23 -9.78 10.51 27.90
CA LEU A 23 -9.63 10.02 26.53
C LEU A 23 -9.57 11.14 25.49
N LYS A 24 -10.34 12.22 25.68
CA LYS A 24 -10.25 13.43 24.83
C LYS A 24 -8.90 14.12 24.97
N SER A 25 -8.36 14.23 26.19
CA SER A 25 -7.04 14.86 26.43
C SER A 25 -5.89 14.08 25.79
N LYS A 26 -6.11 12.79 25.50
CA LYS A 26 -5.14 11.88 24.88
C LYS A 26 -5.32 11.75 23.36
N ASP A 27 -6.20 12.55 22.75
CA ASP A 27 -6.46 12.57 21.32
C ASP A 27 -6.90 11.21 20.72
N VAL A 28 -7.49 10.35 21.55
CA VAL A 28 -7.85 8.95 21.18
C VAL A 28 -9.05 8.88 20.23
N ARG A 29 -9.69 10.01 19.93
CA ARG A 29 -10.89 10.05 19.07
C ARG A 29 -10.59 10.22 17.59
N ASP A 30 -9.44 10.80 17.27
CA ASP A 30 -9.18 11.31 15.92
C ASP A 30 -8.33 10.34 15.09
N PHE A 31 -8.30 9.06 15.50
CA PHE A 31 -7.68 8.00 14.71
C PHE A 31 -8.48 7.73 13.44
N GLU A 32 -7.77 7.73 12.31
CA GLU A 32 -8.34 7.25 11.05
C GLU A 32 -8.70 5.75 11.18
N PRO A 33 -9.95 5.35 10.88
CA PRO A 33 -10.30 3.95 10.85
C PRO A 33 -9.66 3.28 9.62
N VAL A 34 -8.71 2.38 9.86
CA VAL A 34 -7.95 1.68 8.82
C VAL A 34 -8.35 0.20 8.75
N SER A 35 -8.24 -0.40 7.55
CA SER A 35 -8.50 -1.82 7.35
C SER A 35 -7.51 -2.69 8.14
N LEU A 36 -7.94 -3.83 8.67
CA LEU A 36 -7.06 -4.79 9.36
C LEU A 36 -5.95 -5.37 8.46
N PHE A 37 -6.13 -5.25 7.14
CA PHE A 37 -5.16 -5.71 6.14
C PHE A 37 -4.27 -4.58 5.62
N SER A 38 -4.39 -3.39 6.19
CA SER A 38 -3.56 -2.27 5.81
C SER A 38 -2.33 -2.21 6.70
N ASP A 39 -1.17 -2.08 6.08
CA ASP A 39 0.12 -1.92 6.74
C ASP A 39 0.76 -0.62 6.25
N GLN A 40 1.41 0.13 7.14
CA GLN A 40 1.94 1.46 6.82
C GLN A 40 3.22 1.76 7.61
N LEU A 41 4.19 2.40 6.97
CA LEU A 41 5.39 2.91 7.62
C LEU A 41 5.10 4.21 8.41
N THR A 42 5.89 4.44 9.45
CA THR A 42 5.83 5.68 10.25
C THR A 42 6.32 6.87 9.46
N LYS A 43 5.84 8.07 9.81
CA LYS A 43 6.22 9.34 9.16
C LYS A 43 7.72 9.61 9.25
N GLU A 44 8.37 9.22 10.35
CA GLU A 44 9.81 9.37 10.55
C GLU A 44 10.61 8.53 9.55
N THR A 45 10.27 7.24 9.41
CA THR A 45 10.91 6.34 8.44
C THR A 45 10.70 6.80 7.01
N VAL A 46 9.50 7.29 6.69
CA VAL A 46 9.20 7.88 5.38
C VAL A 46 10.14 9.04 5.06
N ARG A 47 10.34 9.96 6.01
CA ARG A 47 11.23 11.11 5.85
C ARG A 47 12.69 10.69 5.62
N GLU A 48 13.15 9.65 6.31
CA GLU A 48 14.48 9.08 6.11
C GLU A 48 14.64 8.47 4.70
N ILE A 49 13.63 7.73 4.24
CA ILE A 49 13.60 7.16 2.88
C ILE A 49 13.68 8.27 1.82
N GLU A 50 12.92 9.36 1.98
CA GLU A 50 12.97 10.51 1.09
C GLU A 50 14.37 11.15 1.04
N GLY A 51 14.96 11.42 2.21
CA GLY A 51 16.30 11.98 2.31
C GLY A 51 17.36 11.08 1.66
N TYR A 52 17.24 9.77 1.84
CA TYR A 52 18.12 8.79 1.22
C TYR A 52 17.93 8.74 -0.30
N ALA A 53 16.69 8.75 -0.80
CA ALA A 53 16.39 8.79 -2.23
C ALA A 53 16.98 10.04 -2.90
N ASP A 54 16.86 11.21 -2.25
CA ASP A 54 17.45 12.46 -2.72
C ASP A 54 18.98 12.41 -2.77
N SER A 55 19.61 11.79 -1.77
CA SER A 55 21.07 11.61 -1.77
C SER A 55 21.56 10.80 -2.97
N ILE A 56 20.82 9.74 -3.34
CA ILE A 56 21.16 8.87 -4.46
C ILE A 56 20.91 9.61 -5.79
N ASN A 57 19.82 10.37 -5.90
CA ASN A 57 19.42 10.97 -7.16
C ASN A 57 20.31 12.15 -7.57
N LYS A 58 21.00 12.81 -6.63
CA LYS A 58 21.97 13.89 -6.93
C LYS A 58 23.12 13.46 -7.83
N GLY A 59 23.49 12.18 -7.85
CA GLY A 59 24.65 11.66 -8.60
C GLY A 59 24.32 10.70 -9.75
N LYS A 60 23.03 10.52 -10.08
CA LYS A 60 22.62 9.55 -11.09
C LYS A 60 22.67 10.14 -12.50
N PHE A 61 23.36 9.43 -13.39
CA PHE A 61 23.28 9.63 -14.83
C PHE A 61 22.48 8.48 -15.46
N PRO A 62 21.65 8.76 -16.49
CA PRO A 62 20.94 7.71 -17.21
C PRO A 62 21.94 6.91 -18.05
N GLU A 63 22.40 5.77 -17.53
CA GLU A 63 23.15 4.81 -18.33
C GLU A 63 22.18 3.98 -19.16
N THR A 64 22.26 4.14 -20.48
CA THR A 64 21.51 3.30 -21.42
C THR A 64 22.46 2.26 -22.01
N THR A 65 22.33 1.00 -21.60
CA THR A 65 23.03 -0.10 -22.26
C THR A 65 22.17 -0.61 -23.42
N PRO A 66 22.58 -0.41 -24.69
CA PRO A 66 21.84 -0.99 -25.81
C PRO A 66 21.92 -2.51 -25.75
N LYS A 67 20.76 -3.16 -25.80
CA LYS A 67 20.63 -4.62 -25.88
C LYS A 67 19.88 -5.00 -27.15
N ALA A 68 20.49 -5.81 -28.00
CA ALA A 68 19.89 -6.33 -29.22
C ALA A 68 19.43 -7.78 -29.03
N ASN A 69 18.53 -8.25 -29.90
CA ASN A 69 18.04 -9.64 -29.92
C ASN A 69 17.38 -10.13 -28.62
N ILE A 70 16.65 -9.26 -27.93
CA ILE A 70 15.89 -9.63 -26.73
C ILE A 70 14.65 -10.43 -27.14
N PRO A 71 14.42 -11.64 -26.58
CA PRO A 71 13.24 -12.42 -26.91
C PRO A 71 11.96 -11.74 -26.39
N ARG A 72 10.86 -11.90 -27.14
CA ARG A 72 9.58 -11.19 -26.86
C ARG A 72 9.01 -11.47 -25.47
N HIS A 73 9.20 -12.68 -24.93
CA HIS A 73 8.69 -13.02 -23.60
C HIS A 73 9.43 -12.33 -22.46
N ALA A 74 10.63 -11.79 -22.73
CA ALA A 74 11.42 -11.01 -21.77
C ALA A 74 11.10 -9.51 -21.79
N VAL A 75 10.22 -9.06 -22.69
CA VAL A 75 9.80 -7.65 -22.79
C VAL A 75 8.36 -7.51 -22.31
N LEU A 76 8.14 -6.53 -21.43
CA LEU A 76 6.80 -6.17 -20.97
C LEU A 76 6.34 -4.92 -21.71
N LYS A 77 5.23 -5.03 -22.46
CA LYS A 77 4.55 -3.86 -23.01
C LYS A 77 3.72 -3.20 -21.88
N PRO A 78 3.90 -1.89 -21.59
CA PRO A 78 3.16 -1.18 -20.55
C PRO A 78 1.65 -1.43 -20.56
N VAL A 79 1.00 -1.33 -21.73
CA VAL A 79 -0.46 -1.55 -21.91
C VAL A 79 -0.94 -2.92 -21.41
N HIS A 80 -0.05 -3.92 -21.34
CA HIS A 80 -0.39 -5.28 -20.98
C HIS A 80 -0.31 -5.55 -19.46
N PHE A 81 -0.03 -4.52 -18.64
CA PHE A 81 0.15 -4.64 -17.20
C PHE A 81 -1.00 -5.38 -16.50
N ILE A 82 -2.25 -5.08 -16.90
CA ILE A 82 -3.47 -5.59 -16.25
C ILE A 82 -3.48 -7.13 -16.12
N TYR A 83 -2.99 -7.83 -17.15
CA TYR A 83 -2.99 -9.29 -17.20
C TYR A 83 -1.61 -9.92 -17.07
N ARG A 84 -0.53 -9.14 -17.26
CA ARG A 84 0.84 -9.64 -17.06
C ARG A 84 1.33 -9.51 -15.62
N LEU A 85 0.84 -8.51 -14.89
CA LEU A 85 1.29 -8.15 -13.54
C LEU A 85 0.28 -8.54 -12.46
N GLN A 86 -0.34 -9.71 -12.61
CA GLN A 86 -1.31 -10.24 -11.65
C GLN A 86 -0.62 -10.95 -10.49
N ASN A 87 -1.22 -10.87 -9.30
CA ASN A 87 -0.80 -11.62 -8.11
C ASN A 87 0.66 -11.37 -7.69
N GLN A 88 1.16 -10.15 -7.92
CA GLN A 88 2.43 -9.74 -7.32
C GLN A 88 2.27 -9.56 -5.81
N HIS A 89 3.26 -10.06 -5.10
CA HIS A 89 3.44 -9.81 -3.69
C HIS A 89 4.23 -8.52 -3.50
N PHE A 90 3.79 -7.72 -2.54
CA PHE A 90 4.45 -6.50 -2.11
C PHE A 90 4.58 -6.54 -0.59
N ALA A 91 5.70 -6.04 -0.09
CA ALA A 91 5.94 -5.77 1.32
C ALA A 91 6.28 -4.29 1.51
N LEU A 92 6.16 -3.80 2.74
CA LEU A 92 6.64 -2.46 3.08
C LEU A 92 8.15 -2.37 2.84
N GLY A 93 8.58 -1.25 2.28
CA GLY A 93 9.99 -1.02 1.91
C GLY A 93 10.39 -1.59 0.54
N ASP A 94 9.52 -2.32 -0.16
CA ASP A 94 9.86 -2.83 -1.49
C ASP A 94 10.11 -1.72 -2.50
N ARG A 95 11.15 -1.88 -3.32
CA ARG A 95 11.43 -1.03 -4.47
C ARG A 95 10.51 -1.42 -5.61
N VAL A 96 9.90 -0.42 -6.21
CA VAL A 96 8.95 -0.60 -7.30
C VAL A 96 9.23 0.35 -8.44
N THR A 97 8.74 0.01 -9.62
CA THR A 97 8.70 0.92 -10.77
C THR A 97 7.30 0.97 -11.39
N MET A 98 6.91 2.16 -11.85
CA MET A 98 5.64 2.36 -12.55
C MET A 98 5.69 1.75 -13.95
N VAL A 99 4.75 0.86 -14.24
CA VAL A 99 4.61 0.21 -15.55
C VAL A 99 3.41 0.73 -16.31
N GLN A 100 2.35 1.14 -15.62
CA GLN A 100 1.20 1.74 -16.28
C GLN A 100 1.59 3.09 -16.88
N ASP A 101 1.31 3.27 -18.16
CA ASP A 101 1.38 4.57 -18.83
C ASP A 101 0.15 5.39 -18.41
N SER A 102 0.27 6.06 -17.25
CA SER A 102 -0.78 6.87 -16.66
C SER A 102 -0.43 8.36 -16.81
N ARG A 103 -1.45 9.22 -16.96
CA ARG A 103 -1.22 10.67 -17.01
C ARG A 103 -0.77 11.26 -15.67
N GLY A 104 -0.95 10.54 -14.55
CA GLY A 104 -0.57 11.03 -13.23
C GLY A 104 0.89 10.75 -12.91
N VAL A 105 1.30 9.48 -12.99
CA VAL A 105 2.64 9.03 -12.64
C VAL A 105 3.39 8.65 -13.92
N PRO A 106 4.57 9.25 -14.19
CA PRO A 106 5.36 8.94 -15.38
C PRO A 106 5.76 7.47 -15.46
N LEU A 107 5.83 6.93 -16.69
CA LEU A 107 6.31 5.59 -16.95
C LEU A 107 7.76 5.42 -16.45
N SER A 108 8.07 4.24 -15.89
CA SER A 108 9.41 3.85 -15.43
C SER A 108 10.00 4.69 -14.29
N ILE A 109 9.21 5.58 -13.67
CA ILE A 109 9.62 6.18 -12.41
C ILE A 109 9.75 5.09 -11.34
N LYS A 110 10.70 5.27 -10.43
CA LYS A 110 10.96 4.32 -9.34
C LYS A 110 10.50 4.92 -8.02
N GLY A 111 10.08 4.06 -7.11
CA GLY A 111 9.62 4.44 -5.79
C GLY A 111 9.78 3.33 -4.76
N VAL A 112 9.32 3.59 -3.55
CA VAL A 112 9.33 2.66 -2.42
C VAL A 112 7.90 2.52 -1.91
N VAL A 113 7.48 1.28 -1.64
CA VAL A 113 6.18 1.00 -1.01
C VAL A 113 6.22 1.39 0.46
N ILE A 114 5.35 2.30 0.86
CA ILE A 114 5.24 2.78 2.26
C ILE A 114 3.93 2.40 2.92
N GLY A 115 2.96 1.93 2.13
CA GLY A 115 1.68 1.46 2.62
C GLY A 115 1.12 0.39 1.70
N ILE A 116 0.44 -0.58 2.29
CA ILE A 116 -0.30 -1.62 1.59
C ILE A 116 -1.73 -1.51 2.07
N ASN A 117 -2.68 -1.42 1.14
CA ASN A 117 -4.10 -1.39 1.41
C ASN A 117 -4.78 -2.58 0.74
N SER A 118 -6.07 -2.79 0.99
CA SER A 118 -6.77 -3.97 0.47
C SER A 118 -6.84 -4.07 -1.06
N LYS A 119 -6.68 -2.96 -1.80
CA LYS A 119 -6.74 -2.91 -3.28
C LYS A 119 -5.61 -2.11 -3.93
N THR A 120 -4.85 -1.36 -3.15
CA THR A 120 -3.86 -0.40 -3.62
C THR A 120 -2.62 -0.47 -2.75
N ILE A 121 -1.52 0.05 -3.28
CA ILE A 121 -0.29 0.31 -2.53
C ILE A 121 -0.02 1.80 -2.55
N ASP A 122 0.50 2.30 -1.45
CA ASP A 122 0.96 3.68 -1.32
C ASP A 122 2.47 3.69 -1.59
N VAL A 123 2.88 4.46 -2.59
CA VAL A 123 4.26 4.52 -3.07
C VAL A 123 4.76 5.95 -2.96
N ILE A 124 5.99 6.10 -2.46
CA ILE A 124 6.76 7.33 -2.53
C ILE A 124 7.70 7.25 -3.72
N TRP A 125 7.63 8.22 -4.60
CA TRP A 125 8.49 8.28 -5.77
C TRP A 125 9.84 8.93 -5.46
N ASP A 126 10.88 8.41 -6.11
CA ASP A 126 12.25 8.91 -6.04
C ASP A 126 12.38 10.36 -6.47
N VAL A 127 11.49 10.84 -7.33
CA VAL A 127 11.49 12.19 -7.90
C VAL A 127 10.10 12.79 -7.71
N PRO A 128 9.98 14.10 -7.43
CA PRO A 128 8.68 14.76 -7.35
C PRO A 128 7.91 14.65 -8.68
N ILE A 129 6.61 14.40 -8.57
CA ILE A 129 5.65 14.29 -9.67
C ILE A 129 4.49 15.27 -9.46
N MET A 130 4.01 15.88 -10.53
CA MET A 130 2.96 16.91 -10.45
C MET A 130 1.68 16.40 -9.78
N SER A 131 1.30 15.15 -10.02
CA SER A 131 0.10 14.52 -9.43
C SER A 131 0.30 13.93 -8.03
N GLY A 132 1.53 14.02 -7.48
CA GLY A 132 1.84 13.45 -6.18
C GLY A 132 1.18 14.24 -5.05
N GLY A 133 0.65 13.53 -4.06
CA GLY A 133 0.13 14.08 -2.81
C GLY A 133 1.06 13.81 -1.63
N THR A 134 0.56 14.08 -0.43
CA THR A 134 1.26 13.88 0.85
C THR A 134 0.84 12.59 1.57
N LEU A 135 -0.09 11.81 0.99
CA LEU A 135 -0.63 10.57 1.56
C LEU A 135 -1.10 10.72 3.01
N GLY A 136 -1.78 11.83 3.33
CA GLY A 136 -2.20 12.16 4.69
C GLY A 136 -1.06 12.76 5.54
N ASP A 137 -0.27 13.65 4.96
CA ASP A 137 0.88 14.30 5.61
C ASP A 137 1.97 13.32 6.10
N ARG A 138 2.06 12.15 5.45
CA ARG A 138 3.10 11.14 5.71
C ARG A 138 4.37 11.42 4.90
N CYS A 139 4.23 11.90 3.67
CA CYS A 139 5.33 12.21 2.76
C CYS A 139 5.30 13.68 2.32
N SER A 140 6.40 14.16 1.76
CA SER A 140 6.46 15.52 1.20
C SER A 140 5.51 15.69 0.01
N GLN A 141 5.15 16.95 -0.28
CA GLN A 141 4.24 17.28 -1.37
C GLN A 141 4.82 16.81 -2.71
N HIS A 142 3.97 16.38 -3.64
CA HIS A 142 4.38 15.91 -4.97
C HIS A 142 5.19 14.61 -4.96
N ARG A 143 5.20 13.82 -3.89
CA ARG A 143 5.98 12.56 -3.83
C ARG A 143 5.15 11.29 -3.71
N GLY A 144 4.05 11.33 -2.99
CA GLY A 144 3.25 10.16 -2.69
C GLY A 144 2.13 9.92 -3.69
N SER A 145 1.84 8.66 -4.00
CA SER A 145 0.62 8.30 -4.72
C SER A 145 0.12 6.91 -4.31
N SER A 146 -1.20 6.75 -4.28
CA SER A 146 -1.84 5.43 -4.16
C SER A 146 -2.09 4.86 -5.54
N VAL A 147 -1.53 3.67 -5.81
CA VAL A 147 -1.57 3.00 -7.12
C VAL A 147 -2.05 1.56 -6.97
N GLN A 148 -2.49 0.95 -8.07
CA GLN A 148 -2.98 -0.43 -8.06
C GLN A 148 -1.82 -1.43 -8.02
N PHE A 149 -2.06 -2.63 -7.48
CA PHE A 149 -1.02 -3.67 -7.42
C PHE A 149 -0.44 -4.06 -8.80
N ASN A 150 -1.26 -4.01 -9.84
CA ASN A 150 -0.86 -4.37 -11.19
C ASN A 150 -0.16 -3.22 -11.95
N SER A 151 -0.28 -1.96 -11.50
CA SER A 151 0.32 -0.82 -12.20
C SER A 151 1.82 -0.69 -11.97
N CYS A 152 2.33 -1.38 -10.95
CA CYS A 152 3.74 -1.37 -10.57
C CYS A 152 4.38 -2.76 -10.70
N LEU A 153 5.69 -2.77 -10.95
CA LEU A 153 6.53 -3.97 -10.92
C LEU A 153 7.41 -3.93 -9.67
N ASN A 154 7.41 -5.02 -8.90
CA ASN A 154 8.30 -5.19 -7.75
C ASN A 154 9.74 -5.51 -8.20
N LEU A 155 10.69 -4.71 -7.75
CA LEU A 155 12.12 -4.83 -8.03
C LEU A 155 12.91 -5.44 -6.87
N SER A 156 12.41 -5.33 -5.64
CA SER A 156 13.02 -5.95 -4.45
C SER A 156 12.79 -7.46 -4.40
N ASN A 157 11.57 -7.89 -4.70
CA ASN A 157 11.20 -9.29 -4.84
C ASN A 157 10.71 -9.55 -6.29
N PRO A 158 11.63 -9.79 -7.24
CA PRO A 158 11.29 -9.84 -8.64
C PRO A 158 10.58 -11.16 -8.99
N GLN A 159 9.30 -11.08 -9.31
CA GLN A 159 8.44 -12.24 -9.58
C GLN A 159 8.23 -12.54 -11.08
N PHE A 160 8.61 -11.60 -11.96
CA PHE A 160 8.44 -11.71 -13.41
C PHE A 160 9.77 -11.66 -14.16
N ILE A 161 10.77 -12.39 -13.67
CA ILE A 161 12.07 -12.49 -14.31
C ILE A 161 11.96 -13.37 -15.56
N ALA A 162 12.50 -12.88 -16.68
CA ALA A 162 12.64 -13.63 -17.91
C ALA A 162 14.06 -13.46 -18.46
N SER A 163 14.64 -14.54 -19.00
CA SER A 163 15.98 -14.49 -19.56
C SER A 163 16.00 -13.69 -20.87
N THR A 164 16.94 -12.75 -20.98
CA THR A 164 17.17 -11.94 -22.18
C THR A 164 17.99 -12.67 -23.25
N HIS A 165 18.40 -13.92 -23.01
CA HIS A 165 19.15 -14.71 -23.99
C HIS A 165 18.25 -15.11 -25.17
N PRO A 166 18.69 -14.98 -26.45
CA PRO A 166 17.85 -15.23 -27.62
C PRO A 166 17.22 -16.62 -27.68
N LYS A 167 17.90 -17.62 -27.12
CA LYS A 167 17.46 -19.04 -27.09
C LYS A 167 16.71 -19.41 -25.80
N SER A 168 16.31 -18.44 -24.98
CA SER A 168 15.62 -18.75 -23.72
C SER A 168 14.20 -19.24 -23.97
N THR A 169 13.77 -20.20 -23.16
CA THR A 169 12.38 -20.68 -23.17
C THR A 169 11.48 -19.72 -22.40
N PRO A 170 10.23 -19.53 -22.84
CA PRO A 170 9.26 -18.72 -22.09
C PRO A 170 9.04 -19.30 -20.68
N PRO A 171 8.94 -18.45 -19.65
CA PRO A 171 8.60 -18.94 -18.31
C PRO A 171 7.22 -19.62 -18.33
N PRO A 172 7.03 -20.69 -17.53
CA PRO A 172 5.74 -21.33 -17.40
C PRO A 172 4.70 -20.33 -16.92
N ARG A 173 3.50 -20.35 -17.52
CA ARG A 173 2.41 -19.49 -17.08
C ARG A 173 2.05 -19.88 -15.64
N PRO A 174 1.85 -18.92 -14.72
CA PRO A 174 1.34 -19.22 -13.39
C PRO A 174 -0.03 -19.91 -13.53
N ASN A 175 -0.09 -21.23 -13.32
CA ASN A 175 -1.31 -22.03 -13.37
C ASN A 175 -2.06 -22.02 -12.03
N ALA A 176 -1.64 -21.20 -11.08
CA ALA A 176 -2.34 -21.07 -9.81
C ALA A 176 -3.73 -20.46 -10.08
N PRO A 177 -4.84 -21.14 -9.72
CA PRO A 177 -6.15 -20.51 -9.79
C PRO A 177 -6.12 -19.24 -8.94
N PHE A 178 -6.62 -18.13 -9.48
CA PHE A 178 -6.76 -16.87 -8.76
C PHE A 178 -7.68 -17.11 -7.55
N ARG A 179 -7.07 -17.35 -6.39
CA ARG A 179 -7.72 -17.49 -5.10
C ARG A 179 -7.28 -16.32 -4.24
N PRO A 180 -7.74 -15.09 -4.53
CA PRO A 180 -7.39 -13.93 -3.72
C PRO A 180 -7.91 -14.18 -2.30
N ARG A 181 -7.03 -14.61 -1.41
CA ARG A 181 -7.34 -14.80 0.00
C ARG A 181 -6.69 -13.64 0.74
N ALA A 182 -7.50 -12.64 1.08
CA ALA A 182 -7.06 -11.55 1.94
C ALA A 182 -6.98 -12.07 3.38
N GLY A 183 -5.77 -12.44 3.80
CA GLY A 183 -5.39 -12.67 5.21
C GLY A 183 -6.08 -13.83 5.95
N PRO A 184 -5.78 -13.95 7.26
CA PRO A 184 -6.40 -14.93 8.15
C PRO A 184 -7.90 -14.63 8.37
N HIS A 185 -8.70 -15.66 8.64
CA HIS A 185 -10.12 -15.45 8.97
C HIS A 185 -10.23 -14.63 10.27
N PRO A 186 -11.10 -13.60 10.32
CA PRO A 186 -11.46 -13.01 11.59
C PRO A 186 -12.02 -14.11 12.50
N ALA A 187 -11.66 -14.07 13.79
CA ALA A 187 -12.13 -15.04 14.78
C ALA A 187 -13.67 -15.09 14.85
N ILE A 188 -14.33 -13.99 14.49
CA ILE A 188 -15.78 -13.87 14.39
C ILE A 188 -16.14 -13.66 12.91
N ARG A 189 -16.91 -14.59 12.35
CA ARG A 189 -17.40 -14.50 10.97
C ARG A 189 -18.76 -13.79 10.94
N PRO A 190 -18.95 -12.75 10.12
CA PRO A 190 -20.28 -12.16 9.95
C PRO A 190 -21.22 -13.14 9.24
N PRO A 191 -22.55 -13.02 9.45
CA PRO A 191 -23.55 -13.79 8.72
C PRO A 191 -23.45 -13.61 7.19
N PRO A 192 -23.91 -14.58 6.40
CA PRO A 192 -23.90 -14.49 4.94
C PRO A 192 -24.58 -13.19 4.45
N GLY A 193 -23.89 -12.42 3.60
CA GLY A 193 -24.41 -11.20 2.99
C GLY A 193 -24.08 -9.89 3.71
N GLN A 194 -23.40 -9.92 4.87
CA GLN A 194 -22.92 -8.69 5.52
C GLN A 194 -21.46 -8.39 5.13
N PRO A 195 -21.12 -7.14 4.70
CA PRO A 195 -19.74 -6.74 4.49
C PRO A 195 -18.98 -6.78 5.83
N ALA A 196 -17.66 -6.98 5.76
CA ALA A 196 -16.79 -6.82 6.92
C ALA A 196 -16.95 -5.39 7.47
N ALA A 197 -17.50 -5.26 8.67
CA ALA A 197 -17.74 -3.97 9.28
C ALA A 197 -16.40 -3.40 9.81
N ALA A 198 -15.96 -2.28 9.25
CA ALA A 198 -14.91 -1.46 9.83
C ALA A 198 -15.53 -0.38 10.74
N GLY A 199 -14.98 -0.20 11.93
CA GLY A 199 -15.24 0.94 12.81
C GLY A 199 -16.34 0.77 13.87
N PHE A 200 -16.26 1.62 14.90
CA PHE A 200 -17.30 1.81 15.92
C PHE A 200 -18.43 2.66 15.35
N ARG A 201 -19.67 2.15 15.31
CA ARG A 201 -20.84 2.96 14.98
C ARG A 201 -21.39 3.64 16.24
N PRO A 202 -21.57 4.97 16.25
CA PRO A 202 -22.41 5.59 17.27
C PRO A 202 -23.84 5.07 17.11
N MET A 203 -24.45 4.71 18.24
CA MET A 203 -25.81 4.19 18.31
C MET A 203 -26.79 5.29 17.89
N TYR A 204 -27.58 5.07 16.84
CA TYR A 204 -28.83 5.81 16.68
C TYR A 204 -29.83 5.18 17.66
N LEU A 205 -30.19 5.94 18.69
CA LEU A 205 -31.30 5.59 19.58
C LEU A 205 -32.63 5.84 18.85
N PRO A 206 -33.62 4.94 18.96
CA PRO A 206 -35.02 5.26 18.68
C PRO A 206 -35.61 6.21 19.72
#